data_AF-A0A4R3NQU6-F1
#
_entry.id   AF-A0A4R3NQU6-F1
#
_cell.length_a   1.000
_cell.length_b   1.000
_cell.length_c   1.000
_cell.angle_alpha   90.00
_cell.angle_beta   90.00
_cell.angle_gamma   90.00
#
_symmetry.space_group_name_H-M   'P 1'
#
loop_
_entity.id
_entity.type
_entity.pdbx_description
1 polymer ?
#
loop_
_entity_poly.entity_id
_entity_poly.type
_entity_poly.pdbx_seq_one_letter_code
_entity_poly.pdbx_strand_id
1 'polypeptide(L)'
;MKNECDTKYTVTSADSQSVLNFYGFKVDRLVNEHERKEITGIARSTAFKLEKIGKFPARRKPGLGEKKCAWLLSELLFWVRNQPYAKED
;
A
#
# COMPACT_ATOMS: atom_id res chain seq x y z
N MET A 1 21.10 -6.88 17.40
CA MET A 1 20.01 -5.89 17.53
C MET A 1 18.89 -6.34 16.61
N LYS A 2 17.74 -6.71 17.18
CA LYS A 2 16.61 -7.27 16.43
C LYS A 2 15.92 -6.16 15.64
N ASN A 3 16.20 -6.05 14.34
CA ASN A 3 15.42 -5.19 13.44
C ASN A 3 14.21 -5.99 12.94
N GLU A 4 13.28 -6.26 13.84
CA GLU A 4 11.95 -6.78 13.54
C GLU A 4 11.16 -5.69 12.79
N CYS A 5 11.45 -5.52 11.50
CA CYS A 5 10.79 -4.57 10.60
C CYS A 5 10.02 -5.29 9.49
N ASP A 6 9.39 -6.42 9.83
CA ASP A 6 8.77 -7.29 8.83
C ASP A 6 7.48 -7.92 9.37
N THR A 7 6.53 -7.09 9.81
CA THR A 7 5.12 -7.51 9.84
C THR A 7 4.46 -6.88 8.63
N LYS A 8 4.86 -7.36 7.45
CA LYS A 8 4.48 -6.78 6.17
C LYS A 8 3.04 -7.13 5.88
N TYR A 9 2.30 -6.15 5.39
CA TYR A 9 1.09 -6.38 4.58
C TYR A 9 1.54 -7.02 3.25
N THR A 10 1.98 -8.28 3.29
CA THR A 10 2.48 -9.01 2.13
C THR A 10 1.31 -9.57 1.35
N VAL A 11 0.94 -8.86 0.29
CA VAL A 11 0.06 -9.42 -0.74
C VAL A 11 0.85 -10.51 -1.50
N THR A 12 0.33 -11.73 -1.53
CA THR A 12 0.91 -12.82 -2.33
C THR A 12 0.91 -12.45 -3.82
N SER A 13 1.94 -12.87 -4.57
CA SER A 13 2.06 -12.54 -6.00
C SER A 13 0.83 -12.92 -6.84
N ALA A 14 0.17 -14.03 -6.51
CA ALA A 14 -1.06 -14.47 -7.18
C ALA A 14 -2.22 -13.48 -6.96
N ASP A 15 -2.37 -12.97 -5.75
CA ASP A 15 -3.42 -12.02 -5.39
C ASP A 15 -3.12 -10.63 -6.01
N SER A 16 -1.86 -10.21 -5.99
CA SER A 16 -1.40 -9.00 -6.69
C SER A 16 -1.73 -9.03 -8.19
N GLN A 17 -1.52 -10.16 -8.86
CA GLN A 17 -1.87 -10.30 -10.29
C GLN A 17 -3.38 -10.26 -10.51
N SER A 18 -4.15 -10.92 -9.65
CA SER A 18 -5.61 -10.92 -9.73
C SER A 18 -6.19 -9.52 -9.57
N VAL A 19 -5.74 -8.76 -8.57
CA VAL A 19 -6.21 -7.39 -8.35
C VAL A 19 -5.82 -6.47 -9.50
N LEU A 20 -4.59 -6.54 -10.01
CA LEU A 20 -4.17 -5.72 -11.15
C LEU A 20 -5.02 -6.03 -12.38
N ASN A 21 -5.24 -7.30 -12.69
CA ASN A 21 -6.08 -7.72 -13.82
C ASN A 21 -7.54 -7.25 -13.66
N PHE A 22 -8.10 -7.31 -12.45
CA PHE A 22 -9.45 -6.83 -12.16
C PHE A 22 -9.62 -5.33 -12.47
N TYR A 23 -8.60 -4.52 -12.14
CA TYR A 23 -8.60 -3.08 -12.45
C TYR A 23 -8.03 -2.74 -13.85
N GLY A 24 -7.71 -3.75 -14.68
CA GLY A 24 -7.22 -3.56 -16.05
C GLY A 24 -5.74 -3.15 -16.16
N PHE A 25 -4.95 -3.28 -15.08
CA PHE A 25 -3.52 -3.03 -15.10
C PHE A 25 -2.73 -4.28 -15.50
N LYS A 26 -1.77 -4.12 -16.42
CA LYS A 26 -0.90 -5.23 -16.90
C LYS A 26 0.36 -5.44 -16.06
N VAL A 27 0.84 -4.38 -15.40
CA VAL A 27 2.10 -4.40 -14.66
C VAL A 27 1.94 -3.69 -13.33
N ASP A 28 2.65 -4.18 -12.33
CA ASP A 28 2.74 -3.50 -11.05
C ASP A 28 3.71 -2.30 -11.17
N ARG A 29 3.29 -1.14 -10.65
CA ARG A 29 4.07 0.09 -10.71
C ARG A 29 4.24 0.70 -9.32
N LEU A 30 5.32 1.45 -9.15
CA LEU A 30 5.54 2.24 -7.96
C LEU A 30 4.69 3.51 -8.00
N VAL A 31 3.87 3.67 -6.98
CA VAL A 31 2.94 4.77 -6.76
C VAL A 31 3.55 5.72 -5.75
N ASN A 32 3.59 7.02 -6.06
CA ASN A 32 4.11 8.04 -5.14
C ASN A 32 3.08 8.42 -4.05
N GLU A 33 3.45 9.30 -3.12
CA GLU A 33 2.52 9.73 -2.06
C GLU A 33 1.24 10.39 -2.61
N HIS A 34 1.35 11.19 -3.66
CA HIS A 34 0.23 11.90 -4.25
C HIS A 34 -0.79 10.92 -4.83
N GLU A 35 -0.35 10.03 -5.71
CA GLU A 35 -1.22 8.99 -6.28
C GLU A 35 -1.77 8.05 -5.22
N ARG A 36 -0.97 7.71 -4.19
CA ARG A 36 -1.45 6.90 -3.07
C ARG A 36 -2.61 7.59 -2.35
N LYS A 37 -2.62 8.92 -2.25
CA LYS A 37 -3.74 9.70 -1.70
C LYS A 37 -4.98 9.61 -2.57
N GLU A 38 -4.81 9.73 -3.88
CA GLU A 38 -5.91 9.65 -4.84
C GLU A 38 -6.54 8.25 -4.86
N ILE A 39 -5.72 7.19 -4.80
CA ILE A 39 -6.18 5.80 -4.81
C ILE A 39 -6.87 5.43 -3.50
N THR A 40 -6.27 5.75 -2.35
CA THR A 40 -6.77 5.27 -1.05
C THR A 40 -7.73 6.23 -0.36
N GLY A 41 -7.80 7.49 -0.80
CA GLY A 41 -8.61 8.55 -0.19
C GLY A 41 -8.16 9.00 1.21
N ILE A 42 -7.21 8.31 1.85
CA ILE A 42 -6.81 8.60 3.23
C ILE A 42 -5.66 9.61 3.30
N ALA A 43 -5.68 10.43 4.36
CA ALA A 43 -4.60 11.36 4.67
C ALA A 43 -3.31 10.63 5.06
N ARG A 44 -2.15 11.29 4.86
CA ARG A 44 -0.82 10.77 5.22
C ARG A 44 -0.77 10.28 6.67
N SER A 45 -1.30 11.06 7.61
CA SER A 45 -1.30 10.73 9.04
C SER A 45 -2.09 9.46 9.34
N THR A 46 -3.21 9.24 8.64
CA THR A 46 -4.02 8.02 8.75
C THR A 46 -3.25 6.82 8.20
N ALA A 47 -2.66 6.94 7.02
CA ALA A 47 -1.81 5.89 6.44
C ALA A 47 -0.69 5.52 7.43
N PHE A 48 0.02 6.50 7.99
CA PHE A 48 1.09 6.25 8.96
C PHE A 48 0.61 5.48 10.21
N LYS A 49 -0.58 5.81 10.74
CA LYS A 49 -1.19 5.05 11.85
C LYS A 49 -1.50 3.61 11.44
N LEU A 50 -2.05 3.41 10.24
CA LEU A 50 -2.39 2.09 9.73
C LEU A 50 -1.15 1.23 9.45
N GLU A 51 -0.08 1.85 8.96
CA GLU A 51 1.23 1.21 8.79
C GLU A 51 1.79 0.73 10.12
N LYS A 52 1.66 1.54 11.18
CA LYS A 52 2.11 1.18 12.53
C LYS A 52 1.36 -0.02 13.12
N ILE A 53 0.09 -0.21 12.75
CA ILE A 53 -0.72 -1.36 13.20
C ILE A 53 -0.70 -2.54 12.22
N GLY A 54 0.12 -2.49 11.15
CA GLY A 54 0.22 -3.56 10.15
C GLY A 54 -1.01 -3.70 9.23
N LYS A 55 -1.89 -2.70 9.20
CA LYS A 55 -3.10 -2.71 8.37
C LYS A 55 -2.95 -1.96 7.06
N PHE A 56 -1.76 -1.47 6.70
CA PHE A 56 -1.53 -0.75 5.45
C PHE A 56 -0.18 -1.15 4.85
N PRO A 57 -0.03 -1.16 3.52
CA PRO A 57 1.25 -1.49 2.89
C PRO A 57 2.40 -0.58 3.31
N ALA A 58 3.54 -1.21 3.59
CA ALA A 58 4.72 -0.52 4.08
C ALA A 58 5.34 0.36 3.00
N ARG A 59 5.75 1.59 3.38
CA ARG A 59 6.47 2.50 2.46
C ARG A 59 7.76 1.86 1.96
N ARG A 60 7.94 1.88 0.64
CA ARG A 60 9.17 1.51 -0.07
C ARG A 60 9.95 2.77 -0.39
N LYS A 61 11.27 2.69 -0.29
CA LYS A 61 12.18 3.78 -0.67
C LYS A 61 12.96 3.31 -1.91
N PRO A 62 12.58 3.75 -3.12
CA PRO A 62 13.31 3.41 -4.33
C PRO A 62 14.65 4.17 -4.35
N GLY A 63 15.73 3.50 -3.93
CA GLY A 63 17.12 3.91 -4.20
C GLY A 63 17.68 5.12 -3.43
N LEU A 64 19.01 5.17 -3.33
CA LEU A 64 19.79 6.20 -2.63
C LEU A 64 19.87 7.47 -3.49
N GLY A 65 19.11 8.50 -3.13
CA GLY A 65 19.29 9.84 -3.72
C GLY A 65 18.12 10.78 -3.46
N GLU A 66 16.89 10.25 -3.43
CA GLU A 66 15.70 11.07 -3.24
C GLU A 66 14.86 10.57 -2.07
N LYS A 67 14.31 11.49 -1.26
CA LYS A 67 13.37 11.19 -0.15
C LYS A 67 11.99 10.73 -0.67
N LYS A 68 11.96 9.97 -1.76
CA LYS A 68 10.72 9.48 -2.38
C LYS A 68 10.24 8.27 -1.61
N CYS A 69 9.00 8.35 -1.11
CA CYS A 69 8.27 7.19 -0.60
C CYS A 69 7.37 6.68 -1.71
N ALA A 70 7.40 5.38 -1.97
CA ALA A 70 6.58 4.73 -2.96
C ALA A 70 5.92 3.47 -2.39
N TRP A 71 4.82 3.06 -3.00
CA TRP A 71 4.07 1.85 -2.69
C TRP A 71 3.82 1.07 -3.97
N LEU A 72 3.55 -0.24 -3.89
CA LEU A 72 3.05 -0.94 -5.07
C LEU A 72 1.60 -0.58 -5.32
N LEU A 73 1.26 -0.45 -6.59
CA LEU A 73 -0.12 -0.26 -7.01
C LEU A 73 -0.98 -1.47 -6.59
N SER A 74 -0.49 -2.70 -6.78
CA SER A 74 -1.22 -3.91 -6.39
C SER A 74 -1.58 -3.92 -4.91
N GLU A 75 -0.63 -3.58 -4.04
CA GLU A 75 -0.83 -3.53 -2.58
C GLU A 75 -1.88 -2.47 -2.18
N LEU A 76 -1.86 -1.30 -2.82
CA LEU A 76 -2.83 -0.24 -2.56
C LEU A 76 -4.23 -0.63 -3.03
N LEU A 77 -4.36 -1.19 -4.23
CA LEU A 77 -5.64 -1.63 -4.78
C LEU A 77 -6.25 -2.77 -3.97
N PHE A 78 -5.41 -3.72 -3.54
CA PHE A 78 -5.84 -4.79 -2.67
C PHE A 78 -6.31 -4.25 -1.31
N TRP A 79 -5.58 -3.29 -0.75
CA TRP A 79 -5.97 -2.64 0.48
C TRP A 79 -7.30 -1.90 0.37
N VAL A 80 -7.51 -1.12 -0.69
CA VAL A 80 -8.77 -0.42 -0.96
C VAL A 80 -9.93 -1.41 -1.03
N ARG A 81 -9.75 -2.53 -1.73
CA ARG A 81 -10.76 -3.58 -1.83
C ARG A 81 -11.07 -4.25 -0.49
N ASN A 82 -10.07 -4.36 0.39
CA ASN A 82 -10.19 -4.95 1.72
C ASN A 82 -10.33 -3.87 2.82
N GLN A 83 -10.73 -2.64 2.48
CA GLN A 83 -10.94 -1.61 3.47
C GLN A 83 -11.98 -2.10 4.48
N PRO A 84 -11.71 -2.04 5.80
CA PRO A 84 -12.78 -2.19 6.77
C PRO A 84 -13.69 -0.99 6.55
N TYR A 85 -14.82 -1.19 5.87
CA TYR A 85 -15.88 -0.19 5.78
C TYR A 85 -16.13 0.28 7.21
N ALA A 86 -15.90 1.57 7.47
CA ALA A 86 -16.25 2.14 8.76
C ALA A 86 -17.74 1.86 8.91
N LYS A 87 -18.10 0.96 9.81
CA LYS A 87 -19.50 0.76 10.15
C LYS A 87 -20.00 2.13 10.60
N GLU A 88 -20.97 2.64 9.87
CA GLU A 88 -21.76 3.79 10.30
C GLU A 88 -22.49 3.32 11.57
N ASP A 89 -22.13 3.93 12.71
CA ASP A 89 -22.78 3.77 14.01
C ASP A 89 -23.87 4.83 14.16
#